data_AF-A0A3B0SZK5-F1
#
_entry.id   AF-A0A3B0SZK5-F1
#
_cell.length_a   1.000
_cell.length_b   1.000
_cell.length_c   1.000
_cell.angle_alpha   90.00
_cell.angle_beta   90.00
_cell.angle_gamma   90.00
#
_symmetry.space_group_name_H-M   'P 1'
#
loop_
_entity.id
_entity.type
_entity.pdbx_description
1 polymer ?
#
loop_
_entity_poly.entity_id
_entity_poly.type
_entity_poly.pdbx_seq_one_letter_code
_entity_poly.pdbx_strand_id
1 'polypeptide(L)'
;MALLLRLALSFAIIATTATTVQAAPGDPITPGATRVDATFSNLGMTWTVSGDTNLNSTMTMRFRVKGTSTWRDAADAVRAYPTIIVQGS
;
A
#
# COMPACT_ATOMS: atom_id res chain seq x y z
N MET A 1 24.41 67.63 -6.85
CA MET A 1 25.06 66.35 -6.50
C MET A 1 24.66 65.92 -5.08
N ALA A 2 23.36 65.67 -4.84
CA ALA A 2 22.85 65.21 -3.54
C ALA A 2 21.43 64.58 -3.62
N LEU A 3 20.97 64.17 -4.81
CA LEU A 3 19.61 63.65 -4.98
C LEU A 3 19.51 62.57 -6.08
N LEU A 4 20.54 61.74 -6.22
CA LEU A 4 20.52 60.56 -7.10
C LEU A 4 20.94 59.28 -6.38
N LEU A 5 21.09 59.34 -5.05
CA LEU A 5 21.67 58.25 -4.24
C LEU A 5 20.72 57.77 -3.13
N ARG A 6 19.42 57.66 -3.43
CA ARG A 6 18.43 57.10 -2.48
C ARG A 6 17.49 56.04 -3.08
N LEU A 7 17.73 55.61 -4.31
CA LEU A 7 16.87 54.65 -5.01
C LEU A 7 17.62 53.37 -5.41
N ALA A 8 18.51 52.87 -4.55
CA ALA A 8 19.30 51.69 -4.86
C ALA A 8 19.47 50.71 -3.69
N LEU A 9 18.55 50.69 -2.71
CA LEU A 9 18.75 49.85 -1.52
C LEU A 9 17.54 49.07 -1.01
N SER A 10 16.59 48.72 -1.86
CA SER A 10 15.48 47.86 -1.43
C SER A 10 14.95 47.00 -2.57
N PHE A 11 15.78 46.11 -3.06
CA PHE A 11 15.30 44.85 -3.63
C PHE A 11 15.99 43.71 -2.89
N ALA A 12 15.49 43.40 -1.71
CA ALA A 12 15.87 42.19 -0.99
C ALA A 12 15.32 41.00 -1.79
N ILE A 13 16.20 40.31 -2.51
CA ILE A 13 15.90 39.04 -3.17
C ILE A 13 15.64 38.03 -2.05
N ILE A 14 14.37 37.72 -1.79
CA ILE A 14 13.99 36.55 -1.01
C ILE A 14 14.25 35.35 -1.93
N ALA A 15 15.45 34.78 -1.84
CA ALA A 15 15.73 33.47 -2.43
C ALA A 15 14.98 32.43 -1.61
N THR A 16 13.75 32.12 -2.00
CA THR A 16 13.03 30.96 -1.50
C THR A 16 13.79 29.71 -1.95
N THR A 17 14.58 29.14 -1.04
CA THR A 17 15.10 27.78 -1.21
C THR A 17 13.90 26.85 -1.18
N ALA A 18 13.37 26.52 -2.36
CA ALA A 18 12.38 25.47 -2.51
C ALA A 18 13.05 24.15 -2.10
N THR A 19 12.84 23.73 -0.86
CA THR A 19 13.20 22.39 -0.43
C THR A 19 12.27 21.44 -1.14
N THR A 20 12.81 20.68 -2.10
CA THR A 20 12.11 19.55 -2.67
C THR A 20 11.94 18.52 -1.55
N VAL A 21 10.78 18.51 -0.91
CA VAL A 21 10.40 17.43 0.00
C VAL A 21 10.18 16.20 -0.88
N GLN A 22 11.19 15.34 -0.94
CA GLN A 22 11.06 14.04 -1.57
C GLN A 22 10.07 13.23 -0.73
N ALA A 23 8.98 12.74 -1.35
CA ALA A 23 8.10 11.81 -0.67
C ALA A 23 8.91 10.60 -0.17
N ALA A 24 8.63 10.15 1.05
CA ALA A 24 9.22 8.92 1.55
C ALA A 24 8.90 7.78 0.56
N PRO A 25 9.79 6.79 0.40
CA PRO A 25 9.48 5.59 -0.37
C PRO A 25 8.13 5.03 0.08
N GLY A 26 7.26 4.68 -0.88
CA GLY A 26 6.03 3.98 -0.54
C GLY A 26 6.32 2.65 0.15
N ASP A 27 5.29 2.04 0.71
CA ASP A 27 5.31 0.71 1.33
C ASP A 27 4.61 -0.29 0.40
N PRO A 28 5.20 -0.63 -0.78
CA PRO A 28 4.53 -1.46 -1.76
C PRO A 28 4.54 -2.93 -1.35
N ILE A 29 3.38 -3.57 -1.50
CA ILE A 29 3.26 -5.01 -1.37
C ILE A 29 4.09 -5.71 -2.44
N THR A 30 4.98 -6.58 -1.99
CA THR A 30 5.70 -7.53 -2.82
C THR A 30 5.01 -8.89 -2.71
N PRO A 31 4.44 -9.40 -3.82
CA PRO A 31 3.83 -10.73 -3.86
C PRO A 31 4.84 -11.84 -3.59
N GLY A 32 4.52 -12.72 -2.65
CA GLY A 32 5.21 -13.98 -2.43
C GLY A 32 4.44 -15.18 -3.00
N ALA A 33 4.75 -16.37 -2.47
CA ALA A 33 4.10 -17.60 -2.89
C ALA A 33 2.62 -17.65 -2.47
N THR A 34 1.80 -18.27 -3.31
CA THR A 34 0.45 -18.70 -2.96
C THR A 34 0.46 -20.19 -2.64
N ARG A 35 -0.33 -20.58 -1.64
CA ARG A 35 -0.54 -21.99 -1.28
C ARG A 35 -2.03 -22.23 -1.10
N VAL A 36 -2.51 -23.33 -1.66
CA VAL A 36 -3.89 -23.78 -1.53
C VAL A 36 -3.90 -25.15 -0.87
N ASP A 37 -4.68 -25.28 0.19
CA ASP A 37 -4.85 -26.52 0.94
C ASP A 37 -6.33 -26.90 0.94
N ALA A 38 -6.62 -28.18 0.77
CA ALA A 38 -7.99 -28.67 0.72
C ALA A 38 -8.33 -29.47 1.98
N THR A 39 -9.56 -29.31 2.44
CA THR A 39 -10.25 -30.24 3.33
C THR A 39 -11.38 -30.92 2.55
N PHE A 40 -12.16 -31.78 3.20
CA PHE A 40 -13.31 -32.44 2.54
C PHE A 40 -14.34 -31.43 2.01
N SER A 41 -14.58 -30.33 2.73
CA SER A 41 -15.65 -29.37 2.40
C SER A 41 -15.16 -27.96 2.05
N ASN A 42 -13.88 -27.65 2.32
CA ASN A 42 -13.35 -26.29 2.20
C ASN A 42 -12.00 -26.26 1.48
N LEU A 43 -11.74 -25.16 0.77
CA LEU A 43 -10.42 -24.81 0.25
C LEU A 43 -9.88 -23.61 1.03
N GLY A 44 -8.70 -23.76 1.63
CA GLY A 44 -7.94 -22.68 2.24
C GLY A 44 -6.91 -22.14 1.26
N MET A 45 -6.75 -20.81 1.21
CA MET A 45 -5.73 -20.14 0.40
C MET A 45 -4.92 -19.23 1.31
N THR A 46 -3.60 -19.30 1.18
CA THR A 46 -2.67 -18.40 1.85
C THR A 46 -1.80 -17.72 0.80
N TRP A 47 -1.55 -16.44 0.99
CA TRP A 47 -0.67 -15.64 0.15
C TRP A 47 0.35 -14.93 1.01
N THR A 48 1.62 -15.26 0.80
CA THR A 48 2.71 -14.55 1.48
C THR A 48 2.89 -13.19 0.83
N VAL A 49 2.99 -12.14 1.66
CA VAL A 49 3.27 -10.77 1.22
C VAL A 49 4.39 -10.17 2.07
N SER A 50 5.22 -9.33 1.47
CA SER A 50 6.23 -8.51 2.17
C SER A 50 6.15 -7.05 1.73
N GLY A 51 6.79 -6.12 2.44
CA GLY A 51 6.68 -4.69 2.15
C GLY A 51 5.32 -4.07 2.54
N ASP A 52 4.61 -4.72 3.47
CA ASP A 52 3.41 -4.16 4.14
C ASP A 52 3.80 -3.69 5.56
N THR A 53 4.75 -2.78 5.68
CA THR A 53 5.30 -2.33 6.97
C THR A 53 4.25 -1.67 7.87
N ASN A 54 3.28 -0.97 7.30
CA ASN A 54 2.18 -0.33 8.03
C ASN A 54 0.99 -1.27 8.32
N LEU A 55 1.02 -2.50 7.80
CA LEU A 55 0.04 -3.57 8.01
C LEU A 55 -1.39 -3.23 7.55
N ASN A 56 -1.57 -2.36 6.56
CA ASN A 56 -2.88 -1.90 6.11
C ASN A 56 -3.33 -2.45 4.75
N SER A 57 -2.62 -3.43 4.21
CA SER A 57 -3.03 -4.08 2.97
C SER A 57 -4.35 -4.84 3.08
N THR A 58 -5.03 -4.96 1.94
CA THR A 58 -6.25 -5.76 1.78
C THR A 58 -6.03 -6.84 0.73
N MET A 59 -6.71 -7.97 0.89
CA MET A 59 -6.68 -9.08 -0.06
C MET A 59 -8.10 -9.45 -0.43
N THR A 60 -8.36 -9.57 -1.73
CA THR A 60 -9.61 -10.11 -2.27
C THR A 60 -9.30 -11.38 -3.04
N MET A 61 -10.16 -12.39 -2.89
CA MET A 61 -10.02 -13.66 -3.61
C MET A 61 -11.32 -13.99 -4.32
N ARG A 62 -11.17 -14.48 -5.55
CA ARG A 62 -12.27 -14.99 -6.36
C ARG A 62 -11.91 -16.37 -6.87
N PHE A 63 -12.91 -17.23 -7.02
CA PHE A 63 -12.71 -18.59 -7.50
C PHE A 63 -13.80 -18.96 -8.51
N ARG A 64 -13.51 -19.96 -9.34
CA ARG A 64 -14.47 -20.53 -10.28
C ARG A 64 -14.29 -22.02 -10.39
N VAL A 65 -15.34 -22.72 -10.81
CA VAL A 65 -15.23 -24.13 -11.16
C VAL A 65 -14.44 -24.25 -12.45
N LYS A 66 -13.56 -25.25 -12.55
CA LYS A 66 -12.81 -25.51 -13.78
C LYS A 66 -13.79 -25.72 -14.94
N GLY A 67 -13.55 -25.04 -16.06
CA GLY A 67 -14.41 -25.10 -17.24
C GLY A 67 -15.61 -24.14 -17.24
N THR A 68 -15.89 -23.42 -16.14
CA THR A 68 -16.92 -22.37 -16.12
C THR A 68 -16.30 -20.99 -16.32
N SER A 69 -17.12 -20.01 -16.73
CA SER A 69 -16.70 -18.60 -16.87
C SER A 69 -17.07 -17.73 -15.67
N THR A 70 -18.05 -18.14 -14.87
CA THR A 70 -18.54 -17.37 -13.73
C THR A 70 -17.59 -17.46 -12.53
N TRP A 71 -17.13 -16.30 -12.07
CA TRP A 71 -16.36 -16.13 -10.84
C TRP A 71 -17.28 -15.90 -9.64
N ARG A 72 -16.90 -16.46 -8.50
CA ARG A 72 -17.54 -16.28 -7.19
C ARG A 72 -16.56 -15.66 -6.24
N ASP A 73 -17.05 -14.81 -5.35
CA ASP A 73 -16.22 -14.22 -4.30
C ASP A 73 -15.96 -15.24 -3.20
N ALA A 74 -14.72 -15.30 -2.72
CA ALA A 74 -14.34 -16.15 -1.62
C ALA A 74 -14.74 -15.51 -0.28
N ALA A 75 -14.52 -16.24 0.82
CA ALA A 75 -14.62 -15.67 2.16
C ALA A 75 -13.62 -14.52 2.35
N ASP A 76 -13.94 -13.63 3.29
CA ASP A 76 -13.08 -12.50 3.63
C ASP A 76 -11.68 -12.96 4.03
N ALA A 77 -10.67 -12.32 3.44
CA ALA A 77 -9.29 -12.60 3.78
C ALA A 77 -8.95 -11.99 5.13
N VAL A 78 -8.21 -12.74 5.94
CA VAL A 78 -7.73 -12.32 7.24
C VAL A 78 -6.22 -12.43 7.28
N ARG A 79 -5.58 -11.52 8.04
CA ARG A 79 -4.13 -11.54 8.21
C ARG A 79 -3.76 -12.72 9.10
N ALA A 80 -3.02 -13.68 8.56
CA ALA A 80 -2.52 -14.80 9.35
C ALA A 80 -1.36 -14.34 10.24
N TYR A 81 -1.62 -14.17 11.53
CA TYR A 81 -0.57 -14.10 12.55
C TYR A 81 -0.65 -15.31 13.44
N PRO A 82 0.49 -15.87 13.91
CA PRO A 82 0.50 -16.98 14.85
C PRO A 82 -0.33 -16.75 16.12
N THR A 83 -0.57 -15.49 16.49
CA THR A 83 -1.28 -15.09 17.70
C THR A 83 -2.71 -14.63 17.47
N ILE A 84 -3.20 -14.56 16.22
CA ILE A 84 -4.56 -14.10 15.94
C ILE A 84 -5.55 -15.27 16.00
N ILE A 85 -6.65 -15.09 16.73
CA ILE A 85 -7.79 -16.02 16.70
C ILE A 85 -8.82 -15.42 15.76
N VAL A 86 -9.05 -16.09 14.64
CA VAL A 86 -10.08 -15.70 13.67
C VAL A 86 -11.38 -16.41 14.04
N GLN A 87 -12.35 -15.66 14.54
CA GLN A 87 -13.72 -16.15 14.73
C GLN A 87 -14.45 -15.96 13.40
N GLY A 88 -14.60 -17.04 12.63
CA GLY A 88 -15.44 -17.02 11.43
C GLY A 88 -16.91 -16.94 11.82
N SER A 89 -17.61 -15.94 11.28
CA SER A 89 -19.08 -15.85 11.33
C SER A 89 -19.72 -16.62 10.18
#